data_AF-A0A258Q823-F1
#
_entry.id   AF-A0A258Q823-F1
#
_cell.length_a   1.000
_cell.length_b   1.000
_cell.length_c   1.000
_cell.angle_alpha   90.00
_cell.angle_beta   90.00
_cell.angle_gamma   90.00
#
_symmetry.space_group_name_H-M   'P 1'
#
loop_
_entity.id
_entity.type
_entity.pdbx_description
1 polymer ?
#
loop_
_entity_poly.entity_id
_entity_poly.type
_entity_poly.pdbx_seq_one_letter_code
_entity_poly.pdbx_strand_id
1 'polypeptide(L)'
;MQHEFWHDRWQNNQIGFHLPEANPLLVKYFSDLHLQRGARIFLPLCGKTLDIAWLLAQGYQVVGAELSQIAIEDLFRQLNVTPNITKMGDITHYSALNIDIFVGDIFKLTSSLLGQVNAVYDRAALVALPDETRKSYAEHIITLTQHMGIPAQQLLVCFEYNQRLHDGPPFSVNIEEVKQLYQTHYSLTLLATEVVEGGLKGKCPAIEHVWWLNSLD
;
A
#
# COMPACT_ATOMS: atom_id res chain seq x y z
N MET A 1 -9.60 -11.90 -7.01
CA MET A 1 -8.26 -11.52 -7.49
C MET A 1 -7.87 -12.40 -8.67
N GLN A 2 -7.45 -11.80 -9.79
CA GLN A 2 -6.82 -12.56 -10.87
C GLN A 2 -5.35 -12.74 -10.51
N HIS A 3 -5.04 -13.74 -9.67
CA HIS A 3 -3.69 -13.98 -9.17
C HIS A 3 -2.66 -14.14 -10.31
N GLU A 4 -3.07 -14.79 -11.40
CA GLU A 4 -2.23 -15.00 -12.59
C GLU A 4 -1.80 -13.69 -13.26
N PHE A 5 -2.66 -12.65 -13.28
CA PHE A 5 -2.34 -11.36 -13.91
C PHE A 5 -1.13 -10.66 -13.25
N TRP A 6 -1.02 -10.71 -11.92
CA TRP A 6 0.11 -10.11 -11.21
C TRP A 6 1.35 -10.97 -11.29
N HIS A 7 1.21 -12.30 -11.23
CA HIS A 7 2.32 -13.22 -11.46
C HIS A 7 2.96 -12.99 -12.85
N ASP A 8 2.14 -12.88 -13.89
CA ASP A 8 2.62 -12.63 -15.26
C ASP A 8 3.30 -11.26 -15.41
N ARG A 9 2.79 -10.20 -14.77
CA ARG A 9 3.44 -8.88 -14.84
C ARG A 9 4.83 -8.85 -14.19
N TRP A 10 4.98 -9.55 -13.06
CA TRP A 10 6.27 -9.69 -12.38
C TRP A 10 7.24 -10.54 -13.21
N GLN A 11 6.78 -11.68 -13.74
CA GLN A 11 7.60 -12.56 -14.59
C GLN A 11 8.08 -11.85 -15.87
N ASN A 12 7.26 -10.98 -16.44
CA ASN A 12 7.59 -10.25 -17.68
C ASN A 12 8.27 -8.90 -17.44
N ASN A 13 8.70 -8.60 -16.20
CA ASN A 13 9.37 -7.34 -15.83
C ASN A 13 8.59 -6.06 -16.25
N GLN A 14 7.26 -6.13 -16.30
CA GLN A 14 6.38 -5.01 -16.66
C GLN A 14 6.10 -4.12 -15.44
N ILE A 15 7.17 -3.61 -14.83
CA ILE A 15 7.20 -2.93 -13.52
C ILE A 15 7.10 -1.39 -13.61
N GLY A 16 6.23 -0.86 -14.48
CA GLY A 16 6.07 0.58 -14.73
C GLY A 16 5.59 1.45 -13.56
N PHE A 17 5.60 0.90 -12.34
CA PHE A 17 5.25 1.55 -11.06
C PHE A 17 6.47 1.74 -10.12
N HIS A 18 7.66 1.31 -10.54
CA HIS A 18 8.91 1.43 -9.79
C HIS A 18 9.53 2.82 -10.01
N LEU A 19 9.60 3.63 -8.95
CA LEU A 19 10.37 4.88 -8.94
C LEU A 19 11.86 4.56 -8.65
N PRO A 20 12.82 5.41 -9.08
CA PRO A 20 14.25 5.25 -8.76
C PRO A 20 14.60 5.68 -7.32
N GLU A 21 13.67 6.38 -6.68
CA GLU A 21 13.72 6.85 -5.30
C GLU A 21 12.35 6.58 -4.64
N ALA A 22 12.22 6.82 -3.33
CA ALA A 22 10.91 6.75 -2.69
C ALA A 22 9.92 7.73 -3.33
N ASN A 23 8.63 7.43 -3.21
CA ASN A 23 7.58 8.26 -3.76
C ASN A 23 7.65 9.69 -3.18
N PRO A 24 7.71 10.74 -4.01
CA PRO A 24 7.81 12.11 -3.52
C PRO A 24 6.64 12.52 -2.61
N LEU A 25 5.44 12.00 -2.84
CA LEU A 25 4.26 12.26 -2.01
C LEU A 25 4.39 11.60 -0.63
N LEU A 26 4.99 10.41 -0.55
CA LEU A 26 5.36 9.81 0.74
C LEU A 26 6.33 10.74 1.49
N VAL A 27 7.44 11.10 0.86
CA VAL A 27 8.48 11.93 1.49
C VAL A 27 7.92 13.27 1.98
N LYS A 28 7.01 13.87 1.20
CA LYS A 28 6.42 15.18 1.48
C LYS A 28 5.35 15.15 2.58
N TYR A 29 4.50 14.12 2.61
CA TYR A 29 3.29 14.10 3.44
C TYR A 29 3.32 13.09 4.60
N PHE A 30 4.34 12.23 4.69
CA PHE A 30 4.40 11.24 5.77
C PHE A 30 4.46 11.86 7.18
N SER A 31 5.02 13.07 7.32
CA SER A 31 5.08 13.78 8.60
C SER A 31 3.70 14.20 9.13
N ASP A 32 2.68 14.32 8.28
CA ASP A 32 1.30 14.65 8.69
C ASP A 32 0.66 13.54 9.52
N LEU A 33 1.21 12.32 9.49
CA LEU A 33 0.76 11.21 10.35
C LEU A 33 1.20 11.36 11.82
N HIS A 34 2.11 12.31 12.12
CA HIS A 34 2.61 12.60 13.46
C HIS A 34 3.15 11.37 14.23
N LEU A 35 3.74 10.41 13.51
CA LEU A 35 4.21 9.16 14.07
C LEU A 35 5.56 9.32 14.79
N GLN A 36 5.68 8.64 15.93
CA GLN A 36 6.94 8.53 16.65
C GLN A 36 7.92 7.61 15.92
N ARG A 37 9.22 7.89 16.04
CA ARG A 37 10.26 7.00 15.52
C ARG A 37 10.10 5.60 16.12
N GLY A 38 10.29 4.57 15.31
CA GLY A 38 10.02 3.18 15.70
C GLY A 38 8.57 2.74 15.53
N ALA A 39 7.65 3.63 15.14
CA ALA A 39 6.30 3.25 14.73
C ALA A 39 6.34 2.22 13.59
N ARG A 40 5.36 1.31 13.59
CA ARG A 40 5.25 0.21 12.64
C ARG A 40 4.21 0.52 11.57
N ILE A 41 4.63 0.50 10.31
CA ILE A 41 3.86 0.98 9.16
C ILE A 41 3.49 -0.19 8.28
N PHE A 42 2.19 -0.35 7.99
CA PHE A 42 1.69 -1.37 7.10
C PHE A 42 1.62 -0.89 5.65
N LEU A 43 2.23 -1.64 4.73
CA LEU A 43 2.17 -1.40 3.29
C LEU A 43 1.44 -2.58 2.63
N PRO A 44 0.14 -2.46 2.34
CA PRO A 44 -0.58 -3.48 1.59
C PRO A 44 -0.11 -3.52 0.13
N LEU A 45 -0.10 -4.71 -0.47
CA LEU A 45 0.33 -4.95 -1.87
C LEU A 45 1.67 -4.27 -2.21
N CYS A 46 2.63 -4.41 -1.30
CA CYS A 46 3.83 -3.56 -1.29
C CYS A 46 4.80 -3.79 -2.46
N GLY A 47 4.70 -4.91 -3.17
CA GLY A 47 5.66 -5.31 -4.19
C GLY A 47 7.10 -5.21 -3.67
N LYS A 48 7.96 -4.54 -4.45
CA LYS A 48 9.34 -4.21 -4.05
C LYS A 48 9.58 -2.70 -4.00
N THR A 49 8.60 -1.95 -3.52
CA THR A 49 8.69 -0.48 -3.52
C THR A 49 9.93 0.03 -2.76
N LEU A 50 10.58 1.08 -3.28
CA LEU A 50 11.68 1.77 -2.60
C LEU A 50 11.21 2.57 -1.37
N ASP A 51 9.90 2.78 -1.24
CA ASP A 51 9.29 3.40 -0.05
C ASP A 51 9.66 2.64 1.23
N ILE A 52 9.80 1.31 1.16
CA ILE A 52 10.23 0.46 2.27
C ILE A 52 11.63 0.87 2.75
N ALA A 53 12.58 1.02 1.83
CA ALA A 53 13.95 1.40 2.17
C ALA A 53 14.00 2.79 2.82
N TRP A 54 13.19 3.73 2.34
CA TRP A 54 13.09 5.07 2.92
C TRP A 54 12.51 5.03 4.34
N LEU A 55 11.41 4.32 4.57
CA LEU A 55 10.80 4.19 5.91
C LEU A 55 11.77 3.57 6.92
N LEU A 56 12.49 2.52 6.52
CA LEU A 56 13.53 1.89 7.35
C LEU A 56 14.67 2.87 7.67
N ALA A 57 15.13 3.67 6.69
CA ALA A 57 16.17 4.66 6.89
C ALA A 57 15.74 5.80 7.84
N GLN A 58 14.45 6.16 7.84
CA GLN A 58 13.88 7.09 8.83
C GLN A 58 13.74 6.48 10.24
N GLY A 59 13.99 5.18 10.39
CA GLY A 59 13.94 4.46 11.67
C GLY A 59 12.55 4.01 12.07
N TYR A 60 11.66 3.80 11.10
CA TYR A 60 10.38 3.12 11.32
C TYR A 60 10.54 1.61 11.15
N GLN A 61 9.55 0.86 11.66
CA GLN A 61 9.40 -0.55 11.36
C GLN A 61 8.42 -0.70 10.20
N VAL A 62 8.70 -1.61 9.28
CA VAL A 62 7.87 -1.86 8.12
C VAL A 62 7.23 -3.23 8.24
N VAL A 63 5.94 -3.30 7.95
CA VAL A 63 5.26 -4.56 7.67
C VAL A 63 4.56 -4.48 6.32
N GLY A 64 4.68 -5.51 5.49
CA GLY A 64 4.09 -5.55 4.16
C GLY A 64 3.31 -6.83 3.91
N ALA A 65 2.37 -6.76 2.96
CA ALA A 65 1.73 -7.93 2.38
C ALA A 65 1.90 -7.89 0.86
N GLU A 66 2.26 -9.01 0.24
CA GLU A 66 2.47 -9.10 -1.20
C GLU A 66 2.15 -10.51 -1.69
N LEU A 67 1.54 -10.64 -2.87
CA LEU A 67 1.21 -11.94 -3.45
C LEU A 67 2.44 -12.62 -4.08
N SER A 68 3.30 -11.82 -4.72
CA SER A 68 4.44 -12.28 -5.50
C SER A 68 5.66 -12.55 -4.64
N GLN A 69 5.98 -13.83 -4.43
CA GLN A 69 7.23 -14.24 -3.79
C GLN A 69 8.46 -13.66 -4.51
N ILE A 70 8.44 -13.63 -5.85
CA ILE A 70 9.54 -13.09 -6.66
C ILE A 70 9.80 -11.62 -6.33
N ALA A 71 8.74 -10.82 -6.15
CA ALA A 71 8.88 -9.42 -5.78
C ALA A 71 9.56 -9.26 -4.41
N ILE A 72 9.22 -10.13 -3.46
CA ILE A 72 9.78 -10.08 -2.10
C ILE A 72 11.22 -10.58 -2.04
N GLU A 73 11.56 -11.62 -2.79
CA GLU A 73 12.95 -12.06 -2.95
C GLU A 73 13.82 -10.95 -3.55
N ASP A 74 13.30 -10.22 -4.55
CA ASP A 74 13.96 -9.05 -5.14
C ASP A 74 14.10 -7.90 -4.12
N LEU A 75 13.05 -7.60 -3.34
CA LEU A 75 13.07 -6.58 -2.29
C LEU A 75 14.21 -6.84 -1.30
N PHE A 76 14.29 -8.06 -0.74
CA PHE A 76 15.34 -8.40 0.22
C PHE A 76 16.74 -8.36 -0.40
N ARG A 77 16.87 -8.74 -1.69
CA ARG A 77 18.14 -8.58 -2.43
C ARG A 77 18.52 -7.10 -2.59
N GLN A 78 17.58 -6.23 -2.92
CA GLN A 78 17.81 -4.78 -3.06
C GLN A 78 18.18 -4.12 -1.72
N LEU A 79 17.56 -4.57 -0.63
CA LEU A 79 17.91 -4.12 0.72
C LEU A 79 19.26 -4.67 1.21
N ASN A 80 19.84 -5.65 0.50
CA ASN A 80 21.03 -6.39 0.90
C ASN A 80 20.89 -7.02 2.30
N VAL A 81 19.71 -7.61 2.56
CA VAL A 81 19.34 -8.25 3.83
C VAL A 81 18.92 -9.69 3.58
N THR A 82 19.45 -10.63 4.36
CA THR A 82 19.00 -12.03 4.34
C THR A 82 17.84 -12.21 5.33
N PRO A 83 16.62 -12.56 4.87
CA PRO A 83 15.48 -12.77 5.75
C PRO A 83 15.51 -14.15 6.41
N ASN A 84 14.92 -14.25 7.59
CA ASN A 84 14.40 -15.51 8.11
C ASN A 84 13.03 -15.78 7.46
N ILE A 85 12.82 -16.99 6.95
CA ILE A 85 11.62 -17.38 6.20
C ILE A 85 10.87 -18.46 6.96
N THR A 86 9.62 -18.18 7.33
CA THR A 86 8.75 -19.11 8.06
C THR A 86 7.45 -19.32 7.28
N LYS A 87 7.06 -20.58 7.07
CA LYS A 87 5.78 -20.92 6.42
C LYS A 87 4.66 -21.03 7.46
N MET A 88 3.55 -20.34 7.23
CA MET A 88 2.40 -20.22 8.13
C MET A 88 1.10 -20.52 7.38
N GLY A 89 0.92 -21.79 6.99
CA GLY A 89 -0.20 -22.21 6.14
C GLY A 89 -0.06 -21.67 4.72
N ASP A 90 -1.04 -20.87 4.28
CA ASP A 90 -1.09 -20.24 2.95
C ASP A 90 -0.21 -18.98 2.84
N ILE A 91 0.33 -18.50 3.96
CA ILE A 91 1.20 -17.32 4.01
C ILE A 91 2.63 -17.75 4.32
N THR A 92 3.61 -17.11 3.67
CA THR A 92 5.02 -17.23 4.01
C THR A 92 5.52 -15.91 4.56
N HIS A 93 6.05 -15.92 5.78
CA HIS A 93 6.57 -14.74 6.45
C HIS A 93 8.08 -14.62 6.26
N TYR A 94 8.50 -13.53 5.64
CA TYR A 94 9.88 -13.12 5.51
C TYR A 94 10.15 -12.04 6.55
N SER A 95 11.12 -12.26 7.44
CA SER A 95 11.43 -11.35 8.55
C SER A 95 12.91 -11.00 8.62
N ALA A 96 13.20 -9.76 8.95
CA ALA A 96 14.53 -9.30 9.33
C ALA A 96 14.40 -8.12 10.32
N LEU A 97 15.52 -7.47 10.65
CA LEU A 97 15.49 -6.32 11.55
C LEU A 97 14.57 -5.21 11.00
N ASN A 98 13.54 -4.85 11.77
CA ASN A 98 12.55 -3.81 11.47
C ASN A 98 11.71 -4.03 10.19
N ILE A 99 11.73 -5.22 9.59
CA ILE A 99 10.93 -5.52 8.39
C ILE A 99 10.29 -6.91 8.47
N ASP A 100 8.96 -6.94 8.32
CA ASP A 100 8.16 -8.15 8.15
C ASP A 100 7.42 -8.10 6.81
N ILE A 101 7.52 -9.14 5.99
CA ILE A 101 6.73 -9.23 4.75
C ILE A 101 5.98 -10.56 4.71
N PHE A 102 4.66 -10.48 4.59
CA PHE A 102 3.77 -11.62 4.45
C PHE A 102 3.50 -11.88 2.97
N VAL A 103 4.03 -12.98 2.47
CA VAL A 103 3.86 -13.43 1.09
C VAL A 103 2.63 -14.33 1.00
N GLY A 104 1.60 -13.88 0.29
CA GLY A 104 0.34 -14.60 0.10
C GLY A 104 -0.83 -13.67 -0.21
N ASP A 105 -2.03 -14.22 -0.27
CA ASP A 105 -3.27 -13.46 -0.41
C ASP A 105 -3.49 -12.58 0.82
N ILE A 106 -3.57 -11.26 0.63
CA ILE A 106 -3.77 -10.29 1.72
C ILE A 106 -5.05 -10.56 2.51
N PHE A 107 -6.12 -11.10 1.90
CA PHE A 107 -7.38 -11.45 2.58
C PHE A 107 -7.23 -12.66 3.51
N LYS A 108 -6.13 -13.41 3.41
CA LYS A 108 -5.78 -14.48 4.37
C LYS A 108 -5.00 -13.96 5.57
N LEU A 109 -4.46 -12.73 5.51
CA LEU A 109 -3.74 -12.14 6.61
C LEU A 109 -4.72 -11.72 7.71
N THR A 110 -4.40 -12.06 8.96
CA THR A 110 -5.20 -11.73 10.14
C THR A 110 -4.49 -10.70 11.01
N SER A 111 -5.22 -10.00 11.87
CA SER A 111 -4.62 -9.04 12.82
C SER A 111 -3.64 -9.71 13.78
N SER A 112 -3.88 -10.97 14.13
CA SER A 112 -2.96 -11.76 14.96
C SER A 112 -1.63 -12.07 14.25
N LEU A 113 -1.66 -12.31 12.94
CA LEU A 113 -0.45 -12.51 12.14
C LEU A 113 0.27 -11.19 11.88
N LEU A 114 -0.48 -10.17 11.47
CA LEU A 114 0.07 -8.85 11.18
C LEU A 114 0.72 -8.25 12.44
N GLY A 115 0.08 -8.41 13.61
CA GLY A 115 0.42 -7.69 14.82
C GLY A 115 -0.04 -6.23 14.77
N GLN A 116 0.21 -5.48 15.84
CA GLN A 116 -0.16 -4.07 15.91
C GLN A 116 0.65 -3.24 14.92
N VAL A 117 -0.02 -2.26 14.31
CA VAL A 117 0.57 -1.25 13.43
C VAL A 117 0.07 0.13 13.84
N ASN A 118 0.86 1.16 13.58
CA ASN A 118 0.55 2.54 13.92
C ASN A 118 -0.07 3.31 12.75
N ALA A 119 0.26 2.93 11.52
CA ALA A 119 -0.31 3.52 10.33
C ALA A 119 -0.31 2.56 9.15
N VAL A 120 -1.11 2.89 8.14
CA VAL A 120 -1.09 2.28 6.81
C VAL A 120 -0.55 3.30 5.81
N TYR A 121 0.33 2.88 4.92
CA TYR A 121 0.68 3.61 3.71
C TYR A 121 0.17 2.84 2.50
N ASP A 122 -0.97 3.28 1.97
CA ASP A 122 -1.64 2.66 0.82
C ASP A 122 -1.33 3.48 -0.43
N ARG A 123 -0.37 2.98 -1.21
CA ARG A 123 0.01 3.54 -2.51
C ARG A 123 0.15 2.41 -3.50
N ALA A 124 -0.48 2.57 -4.67
CA ALA A 124 -0.54 1.54 -5.69
C ALA A 124 -1.15 0.20 -5.22
N ALA A 125 -1.92 0.20 -4.12
CA ALA A 125 -2.61 -0.97 -3.59
C ALA A 125 -4.12 -0.87 -3.82
N LEU A 126 -4.84 0.08 -3.19
CA LEU A 126 -6.28 0.28 -3.44
C LEU A 126 -6.57 0.46 -4.95
N VAL A 127 -5.80 1.33 -5.60
CA VAL A 127 -5.93 1.63 -7.04
C VAL A 127 -5.49 0.47 -7.94
N ALA A 128 -4.87 -0.58 -7.41
CA ALA A 128 -4.55 -1.78 -8.19
C ALA A 128 -5.74 -2.75 -8.33
N LEU A 129 -6.81 -2.52 -7.58
CA LEU A 129 -7.96 -3.41 -7.47
C LEU A 129 -9.16 -2.90 -8.28
N PRO A 130 -9.92 -3.81 -8.93
CA PRO A 130 -11.13 -3.45 -9.64
C PRO A 130 -12.24 -3.05 -8.65
N ASP A 131 -13.25 -2.33 -9.15
CA ASP A 131 -14.33 -1.70 -8.37
C ASP A 131 -15.00 -2.67 -7.39
N GLU A 132 -15.35 -3.85 -7.87
CA GLU A 132 -16.02 -4.89 -7.09
C GLU A 132 -15.19 -5.42 -5.91
N THR A 133 -13.87 -5.23 -5.92
CA THR A 133 -12.97 -5.71 -4.86
C THR A 133 -12.59 -4.61 -3.87
N ARG A 134 -12.65 -3.33 -4.26
CA ARG A 134 -12.15 -2.21 -3.44
C ARG A 134 -12.89 -2.05 -2.12
N LYS A 135 -14.21 -2.29 -2.09
CA LYS A 135 -14.98 -2.27 -0.85
C LYS A 135 -14.49 -3.32 0.15
N SER A 136 -14.41 -4.58 -0.26
CA SER A 136 -13.93 -5.66 0.61
C SER A 136 -12.47 -5.46 1.02
N TYR A 137 -11.65 -4.90 0.15
CA TYR A 137 -10.28 -4.53 0.48
C TYR A 137 -10.23 -3.45 1.57
N ALA A 138 -10.96 -2.34 1.43
CA ALA A 138 -10.98 -1.28 2.43
C ALA A 138 -11.45 -1.80 3.79
N GLU A 139 -12.56 -2.56 3.82
CA GLU A 139 -13.08 -3.22 5.03
C GLU A 139 -12.05 -4.16 5.66
N HIS A 140 -11.31 -4.90 4.83
CA HIS A 140 -10.25 -5.80 5.29
C HIS A 140 -9.09 -5.04 5.91
N ILE A 141 -8.58 -3.97 5.28
CA ILE A 141 -7.47 -3.16 5.83
C ILE A 141 -7.88 -2.50 7.16
N ILE A 142 -9.09 -1.96 7.25
CA ILE A 142 -9.64 -1.40 8.49
C ILE A 142 -9.67 -2.46 9.59
N THR A 143 -10.25 -3.62 9.29
CA THR A 143 -10.36 -4.74 10.25
C THR A 143 -9.01 -5.30 10.66
N LEU A 144 -8.08 -5.38 9.73
CA LEU A 144 -6.75 -5.96 9.91
C LEU A 144 -5.87 -5.10 10.80
N THR A 145 -6.02 -3.78 10.72
CA THR A 145 -5.16 -2.80 11.42
C THR A 145 -5.79 -2.22 12.67
N GLN A 146 -7.01 -2.62 13.02
CA GLN A 146 -7.67 -2.14 14.23
C GLN A 146 -7.03 -2.67 15.52
N HIS A 147 -6.98 -1.78 16.51
CA HIS A 147 -6.63 -2.11 17.87
C HIS A 147 -7.67 -1.50 18.81
N MET A 148 -8.29 -2.32 19.67
CA MET A 148 -9.38 -1.89 20.57
C MET A 148 -10.53 -1.17 19.83
N GLY A 149 -10.85 -1.61 18.61
CA GLY A 149 -11.93 -1.04 17.80
C GLY A 149 -11.57 0.22 17.01
N ILE A 150 -10.35 0.75 17.19
CA ILE A 150 -9.87 1.93 16.47
C ILE A 150 -8.88 1.46 15.38
N PRO A 151 -9.14 1.73 14.08
CA PRO A 151 -8.22 1.36 13.01
C PRO A 151 -6.95 2.21 13.04
N ALA A 152 -5.87 1.75 12.43
CA ALA A 152 -4.68 2.58 12.26
C ALA A 152 -4.94 3.70 11.24
N GLN A 153 -4.44 4.90 11.51
CA GLN A 153 -4.51 6.03 10.57
C GLN A 153 -3.82 5.68 9.24
N GLN A 154 -4.21 6.32 8.14
CA GLN A 154 -3.67 6.00 6.82
C GLN A 154 -3.19 7.23 6.04
N LEU A 155 -2.09 7.04 5.31
CA LEU A 155 -1.71 7.88 4.17
C LEU A 155 -2.09 7.13 2.89
N LEU A 156 -3.10 7.63 2.19
CA LEU A 156 -3.64 7.00 0.98
C LEU A 156 -3.35 7.86 -0.25
N VAL A 157 -2.83 7.24 -1.30
CA VAL A 157 -2.58 7.89 -2.60
C VAL A 157 -3.46 7.27 -3.68
N CYS A 158 -4.33 8.09 -4.26
CA CYS A 158 -5.27 7.69 -5.32
C CYS A 158 -4.99 8.44 -6.63
N PHE A 159 -5.44 7.89 -7.75
CA PHE A 159 -5.45 8.56 -9.05
C PHE A 159 -6.89 8.89 -9.45
N GLU A 160 -7.13 10.06 -10.02
CA GLU A 160 -8.38 10.39 -10.70
C GLU A 160 -8.12 10.72 -12.17
N TYR A 161 -8.85 10.04 -13.05
CA TYR A 161 -8.82 10.27 -14.50
C TYR A 161 -10.11 9.73 -15.15
N ASN A 162 -10.34 10.06 -16.42
CA ASN A 162 -11.47 9.46 -17.15
C ASN A 162 -11.20 7.96 -17.42
N GLN A 163 -11.78 7.09 -16.59
CA GLN A 163 -11.61 5.63 -16.65
C GLN A 163 -11.90 5.03 -18.03
N ARG A 164 -12.74 5.67 -18.86
CA ARG A 164 -13.01 5.21 -20.24
C ARG A 164 -11.80 5.30 -21.18
N LEU A 165 -10.75 6.02 -20.78
CA LEU A 165 -9.54 6.19 -21.58
C LEU A 165 -8.42 5.18 -21.22
N HIS A 166 -8.57 4.43 -20.12
CA HIS A 166 -7.59 3.45 -19.68
C HIS A 166 -8.23 2.47 -18.68
N ASP A 167 -8.18 1.16 -18.94
CA ASP A 167 -8.90 0.14 -18.14
C ASP A 167 -8.19 -0.28 -16.84
N GLY A 168 -7.16 0.45 -16.42
CA GLY A 168 -6.38 0.14 -15.21
C GLY A 168 -5.44 -1.07 -15.36
N PRO A 169 -4.77 -1.48 -14.27
CA PRO A 169 -4.40 -0.64 -13.14
C PRO A 169 -3.30 0.40 -13.51
N PRO A 170 -3.18 1.52 -12.78
CA PRO A 170 -4.06 1.89 -11.65
C PRO A 170 -5.46 2.29 -12.15
N PHE A 171 -6.49 1.88 -11.43
CA PHE A 171 -7.87 2.31 -11.61
C PHE A 171 -8.06 3.72 -11.04
N SER A 172 -9.01 4.47 -11.61
CA SER A 172 -9.40 5.77 -11.10
C SER A 172 -10.22 5.59 -9.82
N VAL A 173 -9.79 6.22 -8.75
CA VAL A 173 -10.46 6.28 -7.45
C VAL A 173 -10.59 7.75 -7.07
N ASN A 174 -11.80 8.28 -7.23
CA ASN A 174 -12.08 9.70 -7.02
C ASN A 174 -12.40 10.03 -5.55
N ILE A 175 -12.61 11.31 -5.28
CA ILE A 175 -12.93 11.83 -3.94
C ILE A 175 -14.17 11.15 -3.33
N GLU A 176 -15.24 10.99 -4.12
CA GLU A 176 -16.50 10.39 -3.68
C GLU A 176 -16.33 8.93 -3.28
N GLU A 177 -15.52 8.18 -4.02
CA GLU A 177 -15.25 6.78 -3.70
C GLU A 177 -14.43 6.64 -2.41
N VAL A 178 -13.40 7.48 -2.21
CA VAL A 178 -12.65 7.50 -0.94
C VAL A 178 -13.58 7.78 0.23
N LYS A 179 -14.53 8.74 0.08
CA LYS A 179 -15.56 9.00 1.10
C LYS A 179 -16.43 7.77 1.35
N GLN A 180 -16.94 7.12 0.32
CA GLN A 180 -17.79 5.94 0.46
C GLN A 180 -17.08 4.78 1.18
N LEU A 181 -15.79 4.59 0.91
CA LEU A 181 -15.01 3.50 1.49
C LEU A 181 -14.62 3.75 2.94
N TYR A 182 -14.33 5.00 3.32
CA TYR A 182 -13.61 5.27 4.56
C TYR A 182 -14.28 6.25 5.54
N GLN A 183 -15.25 7.07 5.12
CA GLN A 183 -15.79 8.16 5.97
C GLN A 183 -16.52 7.69 7.24
N THR A 184 -16.90 6.41 7.30
CA THR A 184 -17.57 5.83 8.49
C THR A 184 -16.59 5.49 9.61
N HIS A 185 -15.30 5.32 9.29
CA HIS A 185 -14.25 4.91 10.23
C HIS A 185 -13.18 5.99 10.45
N TYR A 186 -13.07 6.94 9.53
CA TYR A 186 -12.04 7.97 9.54
C TYR A 186 -12.62 9.36 9.30
N SER A 187 -11.99 10.36 9.92
CA SER A 187 -12.01 11.73 9.45
C SER A 187 -11.06 11.87 8.26
N LEU A 188 -11.57 12.38 7.14
CA LEU A 188 -10.85 12.43 5.86
C LEU A 188 -10.29 13.83 5.61
N THR A 189 -8.97 13.94 5.51
CA THR A 189 -8.27 15.19 5.15
C THR A 189 -7.59 15.03 3.80
N LEU A 190 -8.00 15.83 2.81
CA LEU A 190 -7.31 15.92 1.53
C LEU A 190 -6.07 16.81 1.69
N LEU A 191 -4.88 16.20 1.74
CA LEU A 191 -3.61 16.92 1.90
C LEU A 191 -3.18 17.59 0.60
N ALA A 192 -3.44 16.95 -0.55
CA ALA A 192 -3.02 17.46 -1.84
C ALA A 192 -3.87 16.93 -3.00
N THR A 193 -3.90 17.72 -4.07
CA THR A 193 -4.27 17.27 -5.40
C THR A 193 -3.20 17.76 -6.36
N GLU A 194 -2.46 16.84 -6.96
CA GLU A 194 -1.35 17.14 -7.85
C GLU A 194 -1.63 16.61 -9.25
N VAL A 195 -1.24 17.36 -10.28
CA VAL A 195 -1.35 16.88 -11.66
C VAL A 195 -0.24 15.86 -11.92
N VAL A 196 -0.60 14.71 -12.49
CA VAL A 196 0.39 13.75 -12.95
C VAL A 196 1.05 14.30 -14.22
N GLU A 197 2.29 14.75 -14.10
CA GLU A 197 3.04 15.27 -15.25
C GLU A 197 3.17 14.19 -16.34
N GLY A 198 2.85 14.56 -17.58
CA GLY A 198 2.78 13.61 -18.70
C GLY A 198 1.52 12.73 -18.72
N GLY A 199 0.64 12.83 -17.73
CA GLY A 199 -0.59 12.05 -17.63
C GLY A 199 -0.37 10.57 -17.27
N LEU A 200 -1.46 9.85 -17.02
CA LEU A 200 -1.38 8.45 -16.61
C LEU A 200 -0.82 7.60 -17.76
N LYS A 201 0.41 7.11 -17.56
CA LYS A 201 1.18 6.33 -18.56
C LYS A 201 1.27 7.01 -19.93
N GLY A 202 1.25 8.34 -19.99
CA GLY A 202 1.27 9.08 -21.26
C GLY A 202 -0.02 9.00 -22.08
N LYS A 203 -1.12 8.48 -21.53
CA LYS A 203 -2.36 8.20 -22.29
C LYS A 203 -3.47 9.20 -22.06
N CYS A 204 -3.65 9.64 -20.81
CA CYS A 204 -4.72 10.57 -20.46
C CYS A 204 -4.31 11.51 -19.32
N PRO A 205 -4.87 12.73 -19.25
CA PRO A 205 -4.72 13.59 -18.09
C PRO A 205 -5.18 12.86 -16.82
N ALA A 206 -4.39 12.97 -15.77
CA ALA A 206 -4.67 12.38 -14.48
C ALA A 206 -4.18 13.31 -13.37
N ILE A 207 -4.81 13.18 -12.21
CA ILE A 207 -4.40 13.83 -10.97
C ILE A 207 -4.19 12.77 -9.88
N GLU A 208 -3.29 13.03 -8.96
CA GLU A 208 -3.10 12.26 -7.73
C GLU A 208 -3.74 13.00 -6.56
N HIS A 209 -4.49 12.27 -5.74
CA HIS A 209 -5.00 12.76 -4.47
C HIS A 209 -4.24 12.10 -3.33
N VAL A 210 -3.74 12.93 -2.40
CA VAL A 210 -3.09 12.46 -1.18
C VAL A 210 -4.02 12.71 -0.01
N TRP A 211 -4.36 11.65 0.71
CA TRP A 211 -5.29 11.68 1.82
C TRP A 211 -4.61 11.29 3.12
N TRP A 212 -4.90 12.04 4.17
CA TRP A 212 -4.74 11.58 5.54
C TRP A 212 -6.10 11.12 6.08
N LEU A 213 -6.19 9.84 6.41
CA LEU A 213 -7.33 9.22 7.06
C LEU A 213 -7.03 9.11 8.55
N ASN A 214 -7.52 10.06 9.33
CA ASN A 214 -7.35 10.05 10.78
C ASN A 214 -8.46 9.24 11.44
N SER A 215 -8.12 8.30 12.32
CA SER A 215 -9.09 7.41 12.95
C SER A 215 -10.09 8.19 13.81
N LEU A 216 -11.34 7.77 13.80
CA LEU A 216 -12.36 8.30 14.72
C LEU A 216 -12.24 7.55 16.05
N ASP A 217 -12.20 8.30 17.16
CA ASP A 217 -12.28 7.79 18.53
C ASP A 217 -13.69 7.30 18.88
#